data_AF-A0A5C3L8N0-F1
#
_entry.id   AF-A0A5C3L8N0-F1
#
_cell.length_a   1.000
_cell.length_b   1.000
_cell.length_c   1.000
_cell.angle_alpha   90.00
_cell.angle_beta   90.00
_cell.angle_gamma   90.00
#
_symmetry.space_group_name_H-M   'P 1'
#
loop_
_entity.id
_entity.type
_entity.pdbx_description
1 polymer ?
#
loop_
_entity_poly.entity_id
_entity_poly.type
_entity_poly.pdbx_seq_one_letter_code
_entity_poly.pdbx_strand_id
1 'polypeptide(L)'
;MSRMDHMIRTKPRQVAKTSRQARKTDIFYQLGIDPLSMATNASVLSEYVTEMGLIKPRLITNLTVKSQRKIGKAIRRARMMGVLPIFHKLWA
;
A
#
# COMPACT_ATOMS: atom_id res chain seq x y z
N MET A 1 -32.69 -21.92 33.77
CA MET A 1 -32.35 -21.38 32.43
C MET A 1 -31.14 -20.46 32.55
N SER A 2 -29.94 -21.01 32.32
CA SER A 2 -28.69 -20.25 32.40
C SER A 2 -28.48 -19.49 31.08
N ARG A 3 -28.35 -18.15 31.15
CA ARG A 3 -27.97 -17.29 30.03
C ARG A 3 -26.50 -17.59 29.68
N MET A 4 -26.27 -18.64 28.91
CA MET A 4 -24.99 -18.86 28.26
C MET A 4 -24.97 -17.99 27.01
N ASP A 5 -24.68 -16.70 27.19
CA ASP A 5 -24.33 -15.82 26.08
C ASP A 5 -23.05 -16.36 25.43
N HIS A 6 -23.21 -16.96 24.25
CA HIS A 6 -22.11 -17.38 23.40
C HIS A 6 -21.40 -16.13 22.92
N MET A 7 -20.42 -15.64 23.69
CA MET A 7 -19.57 -14.52 23.27
C MET A 7 -18.88 -14.90 21.97
N ILE A 8 -19.37 -14.39 20.83
CA ILE A 8 -18.70 -14.51 19.54
C ILE A 8 -17.36 -13.77 19.70
N ARG A 9 -16.27 -14.50 19.98
CA ARG A 9 -14.90 -13.96 19.97
C ARG A 9 -14.56 -13.57 18.53
N THR A 10 -14.88 -12.34 18.14
CA THR A 10 -14.45 -11.80 16.85
C THR A 10 -12.93 -11.61 16.88
N LYS A 11 -12.23 -12.06 15.84
CA LYS A 11 -10.78 -11.84 15.71
C LYS A 11 -10.51 -10.33 15.70
N PRO A 12 -9.47 -9.83 16.37
CA PRO A 12 -9.15 -8.41 16.36
C PRO A 12 -8.89 -7.94 14.93
N ARG A 13 -9.33 -6.73 14.59
CA ARG A 13 -9.09 -6.14 13.27
C ARG A 13 -7.58 -6.08 13.02
N GLN A 14 -7.15 -6.48 11.82
CA GLN A 14 -5.75 -6.37 11.47
C GLN A 14 -5.35 -4.90 11.33
N VAL A 15 -4.32 -4.49 12.07
CA VAL A 15 -3.81 -3.12 12.08
C VAL A 15 -2.47 -3.08 11.35
N ALA A 16 -2.25 -2.06 10.52
CA ALA A 16 -0.98 -1.87 9.86
C ALA A 16 0.15 -1.63 10.89
N LYS A 17 1.35 -2.11 10.58
CA LYS A 17 2.54 -1.93 11.43
C LYS A 17 2.76 -0.46 11.79
N THR A 18 3.32 -0.18 12.96
CA THR A 18 3.71 1.19 13.31
C THR A 18 4.76 1.73 12.32
N SER A 19 4.89 3.06 12.21
CA SER A 19 5.90 3.66 11.33
C SER A 19 7.32 3.22 11.70
N ARG A 20 7.62 3.01 12.99
CA ARG A 20 8.94 2.55 13.46
C ARG A 20 9.23 1.13 12.97
N GLN A 21 8.26 0.22 13.10
CA GLN A 21 8.39 -1.15 12.61
C GLN A 21 8.50 -1.21 11.08
N ALA A 22 7.72 -0.37 10.39
CA ALA A 22 7.72 -0.32 8.93
C ALA A 22 9.04 0.19 8.33
N ARG A 23 9.87 0.94 9.06
CA ARG A 23 11.20 1.37 8.56
C ARG A 23 12.12 0.19 8.19
N LYS A 24 11.93 -0.98 8.81
CA LYS A 24 12.69 -2.20 8.50
C LYS A 24 12.21 -2.89 7.21
N THR A 25 11.01 -2.56 6.72
CA THR A 25 10.43 -3.17 5.52
C THR A 25 10.26 -2.20 4.37
N ASP A 26 10.25 -0.89 4.65
CA ASP A 26 10.07 0.17 3.67
C ASP A 26 11.33 0.36 2.83
N ILE A 27 11.31 -0.16 1.61
CA ILE A 27 12.42 -0.08 0.66
C ILE A 27 12.80 1.37 0.31
N PHE A 28 11.84 2.29 0.22
CA PHE A 28 12.12 3.68 -0.11
C PHE A 28 12.88 4.37 1.02
N TYR A 29 12.50 4.04 2.26
CA TYR A 29 13.21 4.54 3.43
C TYR A 29 14.63 3.99 3.52
N GLN A 30 14.82 2.69 3.22
CA GLN A 30 16.12 2.04 3.29
C GLN A 30 17.09 2.52 2.21
N LEU A 31 16.60 2.67 0.98
CA LEU A 31 17.40 3.11 -0.16
C LEU A 31 17.58 4.64 -0.20
N GLY A 32 16.92 5.39 0.68
CA GLY A 32 16.95 6.85 0.66
C GLY A 32 16.30 7.47 -0.58
N ILE A 33 15.45 6.72 -1.28
CA ILE A 33 14.79 7.15 -2.52
C ILE A 33 13.48 7.85 -2.17
N ASP A 34 13.21 8.99 -2.83
CA ASP A 34 11.90 9.63 -2.71
C ASP A 34 10.86 8.86 -3.53
N PRO A 35 9.81 8.25 -2.92
CA PRO A 35 8.82 7.52 -3.70
C PRO A 35 8.05 8.39 -4.71
N LEU A 36 8.06 9.72 -4.53
CA LEU A 36 7.40 10.65 -5.44
C LEU A 36 8.13 10.78 -6.79
N SER A 37 9.45 10.58 -6.84
CA SER A 37 10.24 10.69 -8.07
C SER A 37 10.03 9.49 -9.01
N MET A 38 9.49 8.37 -8.49
CA MET A 38 9.19 7.16 -9.25
C MET A 38 7.93 7.26 -10.12
N ALA A 39 7.34 8.46 -10.29
CA ALA A 39 6.09 8.67 -11.03
C ALA A 39 6.15 8.20 -12.51
N THR A 40 7.34 8.14 -13.09
CA THR A 40 7.59 7.68 -14.47
C THR A 40 7.96 6.20 -14.54
N ASN A 41 8.30 5.55 -13.42
CA ASN A 41 8.69 4.15 -13.39
C ASN A 41 7.47 3.26 -13.15
N ALA A 42 6.87 2.83 -14.24
CA ALA A 42 5.65 2.04 -14.22
C ALA A 42 5.84 0.69 -13.49
N SER A 43 7.00 0.04 -13.66
CA SER A 43 7.30 -1.26 -13.04
C SER A 43 7.26 -1.17 -11.52
N VAL A 44 7.93 -0.18 -10.93
CA VAL A 44 7.93 0.04 -9.47
C VAL A 44 6.51 0.33 -8.96
N LEU A 45 5.77 1.22 -9.63
CA LEU A 45 4.43 1.59 -9.19
C LEU A 45 3.41 0.46 -9.32
N SER A 46 3.60 -0.43 -10.31
CA SER A 46 2.72 -1.59 -10.55
C SER A 46 2.69 -2.55 -9.35
N GLU A 47 3.78 -2.65 -8.58
CA GLU A 47 3.84 -3.50 -7.39
C GLU A 47 2.92 -3.01 -6.26
N TYR A 48 2.65 -1.70 -6.21
CA TYR A 48 1.85 -1.05 -5.18
C TYR A 48 0.38 -0.89 -5.55
N VAL A 49 -0.05 -1.42 -6.71
CA VAL A 49 -1.45 -1.51 -7.10
C VAL A 49 -1.94 -2.97 -7.14
N THR A 50 -3.23 -3.16 -6.89
CA THR A 50 -3.90 -4.44 -7.06
C THR A 50 -4.08 -4.74 -8.53
N GLU A 51 -4.47 -5.98 -8.84
CA GLU A 51 -4.83 -6.40 -10.20
C GLU A 51 -5.92 -5.52 -10.82
N MET A 52 -6.89 -5.06 -10.01
CA MET A 52 -7.95 -4.12 -10.40
C MET A 52 -7.48 -2.66 -10.50
N GLY A 53 -6.17 -2.39 -10.41
CA GLY A 53 -5.63 -1.03 -10.44
C GLY A 53 -5.92 -0.20 -9.18
N LEU A 54 -6.34 -0.79 -8.04
CA LEU A 54 -6.52 -0.04 -6.79
C LEU A 54 -5.19 0.11 -6.05
N ILE A 55 -4.96 1.22 -5.34
CA ILE A 55 -3.74 1.37 -4.55
C ILE A 55 -3.80 0.43 -3.34
N LYS A 56 -2.80 -0.43 -3.17
CA LYS A 56 -2.75 -1.38 -2.06
C LYS A 56 -2.73 -0.64 -0.72
N PRO A 57 -3.51 -1.09 0.28
CA PRO A 57 -3.50 -0.49 1.61
C PRO A 57 -2.17 -0.75 2.31
N ARG A 58 -1.84 0.10 3.29
CA ARG A 58 -0.59 0.04 4.05
C ARG A 58 -0.39 -1.28 4.81
N LEU A 59 -1.49 -1.96 5.15
CA LEU A 59 -1.45 -3.29 5.77
C LEU A 59 -0.71 -4.30 4.88
N ILE A 60 -0.85 -4.16 3.55
CA ILE A 60 -0.21 -5.04 2.57
C ILE A 60 1.17 -4.50 2.18
N THR A 61 1.27 -3.20 1.87
CA THR A 61 2.53 -2.61 1.35
C THR A 61 3.65 -2.51 2.39
N ASN A 62 3.32 -2.55 3.69
CA ASN A 62 4.28 -2.47 4.79
C ASN A 62 5.21 -1.24 4.75
N LEU A 63 4.82 -0.18 4.03
CA LEU A 63 5.57 1.08 3.96
C LEU A 63 5.38 1.92 5.21
N THR A 64 6.27 2.87 5.46
CA THR A 64 6.01 3.94 6.42
C THR A 64 4.85 4.82 5.95
N VAL A 65 4.17 5.50 6.88
CA VAL A 65 3.04 6.40 6.53
C VAL A 65 3.49 7.49 5.55
N LYS A 66 4.72 7.99 5.69
CA LYS A 66 5.28 9.01 4.79
C LYS A 66 5.48 8.45 3.38
N SER A 67 6.10 7.27 3.25
CA SER A 67 6.33 6.65 1.94
C SER A 67 5.03 6.25 1.26
N GLN A 68 4.07 5.66 1.99
CA GLN A 68 2.76 5.30 1.44
C GLN A 68 2.01 6.52 0.85
N ARG A 69 2.02 7.66 1.55
CA ARG A 69 1.39 8.90 1.05
C ARG A 69 2.05 9.39 -0.25
N LYS A 70 3.38 9.30 -0.31
CA LYS A 70 4.15 9.72 -1.49
C LYS A 70 3.96 8.77 -2.67
N ILE A 71 3.96 7.46 -2.44
CA ILE A 71 3.60 6.45 -3.46
C ILE A 71 2.19 6.68 -3.99
N GLY A 72 1.22 6.95 -3.11
CA GLY A 72 -0.13 7.26 -3.57
C GLY A 72 -0.17 8.49 -4.49
N LYS A 73 0.64 9.52 -4.22
CA LYS A 73 0.77 10.68 -5.12
C LYS A 73 1.47 10.32 -6.42
N ALA A 74 2.55 9.53 -6.38
CA ALA A 74 3.28 9.06 -7.55
C ALA A 74 2.37 8.26 -8.50
N ILE A 75 1.60 7.30 -7.96
CA ILE A 75 0.63 6.50 -8.73
C ILE A 75 -0.43 7.40 -9.38
N ARG A 76 -0.99 8.37 -8.64
CA ARG A 76 -1.97 9.30 -9.22
C ARG A 76 -1.36 10.15 -10.35
N ARG A 77 -0.11 10.60 -10.22
CA ARG A 77 0.61 11.30 -11.29
C ARG A 77 0.84 10.38 -12.50
N ALA A 78 1.32 9.16 -12.26
CA ALA A 78 1.57 8.17 -13.31
C ALA A 78 0.32 7.88 -14.14
N ARG A 79 -0.85 7.78 -13.50
CA ARG A 79 -2.14 7.63 -14.19
C ARG A 79 -2.46 8.80 -15.10
N MET A 80 -2.27 10.02 -14.61
CA MET A 80 -2.54 11.24 -15.39
C MET A 80 -1.55 11.41 -16.55
N MET A 81 -0.33 10.90 -16.41
CA MET A 81 0.68 10.90 -17.47
C MET A 81 0.51 9.74 -18.47
N GLY A 82 -0.45 8.83 -18.27
CA GLY A 82 -0.61 7.64 -19.11
C GLY A 82 0.44 6.54 -18.89
N VAL A 83 1.27 6.65 -17.85
CA VAL A 83 2.32 5.68 -17.50
C VAL A 83 1.72 4.43 -16.84
N LEU A 84 0.62 4.58 -16.10
CA LEU A 84 -0.04 3.48 -15.39
C LEU A 84 -1.55 3.44 -15.71
N PRO A 85 -2.13 2.28 -16.08
CA PRO A 85 -3.56 2.12 -16.26
C PRO A 85 -4.35 2.34 -14.96
N ILE A 86 -5.61 2.78 -15.11
CA ILE A 86 -6.48 3.15 -13.99
C ILE A 86 -7.20 1.91 -13.40
N PHE A 87 -7.64 1.00 -14.27
CA PHE A 87 -8.59 -0.08 -13.92
C PHE A 87 -7.99 -1.48 -13.92
N HIS A 88 -6.73 -1.64 -14.32
CA HIS A 88 -6.02 -2.92 -14.29
C HIS A 88 -4.56 -2.70 -13.94
N LYS A 89 -3.88 -3.72 -13.44
CA LYS A 89 -2.42 -3.72 -13.29
C LYS A 89 -1.79 -3.84 -14.69
N LEU A 90 -0.65 -3.16 -14.91
CA LEU A 90 0.18 -3.39 -16.10
C LEU A 90 0.42 -4.90 -16.26
N TRP A 91 0.28 -5.36 -17.49
CA TRP A 91 0.03 -6.75 -17.84
C TRP A 91 1.06 -7.66 -17.16
N ALA A 92 0.55 -8.67 -16.44
CA ALA A 92 1.34 -9.62 -15.65
C ALA A 92 2.19 -10.53 -16.55
#